data_AF-A0A3M1VGA9-F1
#
_entry.id   AF-A0A3M1VGA9-F1
#
_cell.length_a   1.000
_cell.length_b   1.000
_cell.length_c   1.000
_cell.angle_alpha   90.00
_cell.angle_beta   90.00
_cell.angle_gamma   90.00
#
_symmetry.space_group_name_H-M   'P 1'
#
loop_
_entity.id
_entity.type
_entity.pdbx_description
1 polymer ?
#
loop_
_entity_poly.entity_id
_entity_poly.type
_entity_poly.pdbx_seq_one_letter_code
_entity_poly.pdbx_strand_id
1 'polypeptide(L)'
;MQTHVANNGRTARWEAAALQWIVEQLEATKRFADVDWNARSVVEVKAAGADTPWFLHAQTGDEWLLRLKFRVRRNAFRQAELAAELGLKSVDDLDELPIYGRGERVTVRNIRGPWQEVTITVHWLKEIDTPAMRRFLDAAVESYFQKLEEMNAGTRAVLPWQVLGMKWHLTRKGFPGDRPPAWQPDVVTRLDEAVRAAAPWLLCDPAHRQRIEYRTSDRTTVVTIETKRTTAVYLDVWGMPAAAGDARLANLPGAPKRSVKGGRERIRFTLRTADDVNDALRDWLAEQLRSQHPPTAAAG
;
A
#
# COMPACT_ATOMS: atom_id res chain seq x y z
N MET A 1 29.97 20.72 -18.77
CA MET A 1 29.63 21.14 -17.39
C MET A 1 28.21 21.61 -17.38
N GLN A 2 27.32 20.95 -16.64
CA GLN A 2 25.91 21.32 -16.56
C GLN A 2 25.78 22.52 -15.61
N THR A 3 25.15 23.61 -16.07
CA THR A 3 25.00 24.84 -15.28
C THR A 3 23.69 24.78 -14.50
N HIS A 4 23.77 24.84 -13.18
CA HIS A 4 22.58 24.87 -12.31
C HIS A 4 22.19 26.30 -11.94
N VAL A 5 20.88 26.54 -11.82
CA VAL A 5 20.31 27.84 -11.45
C VAL A 5 19.69 27.73 -10.06
N ALA A 6 20.16 28.56 -9.15
CA ALA A 6 19.62 28.66 -7.81
C ALA A 6 18.19 29.24 -7.81
N ASN A 7 17.47 29.05 -6.70
CA ASN A 7 16.09 29.50 -6.55
C ASN A 7 15.96 31.04 -6.62
N ASN A 8 17.02 31.77 -6.29
CA ASN A 8 17.11 33.22 -6.42
C ASN A 8 17.42 33.69 -7.85
N GLY A 9 17.47 32.77 -8.83
CA GLY A 9 17.74 33.07 -10.24
C GLY A 9 19.21 33.25 -10.59
N ARG A 10 20.13 33.18 -9.61
CA ARG A 10 21.57 33.26 -9.84
C ARG A 10 22.14 31.90 -10.22
N THR A 11 23.32 31.91 -10.82
CA THR A 11 24.08 30.69 -11.07
C THR A 11 24.49 30.05 -9.75
N ALA A 12 24.30 28.74 -9.63
CA ALA A 12 24.87 27.96 -8.54
C ALA A 12 26.39 28.11 -8.51
N ARG A 13 26.93 28.32 -7.31
CA ARG A 13 28.35 28.48 -7.00
C ARG A 13 28.97 27.22 -6.42
N TRP A 14 28.18 26.29 -5.89
CA TRP A 14 28.67 24.95 -5.56
C TRP A 14 29.16 24.24 -6.84
N GLU A 15 30.16 23.38 -6.67
CA GLU A 15 30.87 22.73 -7.76
C GLU A 15 30.01 21.63 -8.39
N ALA A 16 29.57 21.83 -9.64
CA ALA A 16 28.72 20.88 -10.36
C ALA A 16 29.31 19.46 -10.45
N ALA A 17 30.64 19.34 -10.46
CA ALA A 17 31.34 18.06 -10.47
C ALA A 17 31.07 17.22 -9.22
N ALA A 18 30.72 17.83 -8.08
CA ALA A 18 30.34 17.11 -6.87
C ALA A 18 29.05 16.29 -7.07
N LEU A 19 28.03 16.89 -7.69
CA LEU A 19 26.78 16.19 -8.01
C LEU A 19 27.03 15.09 -9.05
N GLN A 20 27.79 15.40 -10.09
CA GLN A 20 28.12 14.45 -11.15
C GLN A 20 28.84 13.23 -10.56
N TRP A 21 29.84 13.43 -9.71
CA TRP A 21 30.57 12.34 -9.07
C TRP A 21 29.66 11.45 -8.23
N ILE A 22 28.73 12.02 -7.45
CA ILE A 22 27.74 11.24 -6.68
C ILE A 22 26.88 10.39 -7.63
N VAL A 23 26.36 11.00 -8.70
CA VAL A 23 25.54 10.27 -9.69
C VAL A 23 26.34 9.12 -10.32
N GLU A 24 27.58 9.37 -10.74
CA GLU A 24 28.47 8.35 -11.31
C GLU A 24 28.73 7.21 -10.32
N GLN A 25 28.95 7.51 -9.02
CA GLN A 25 29.10 6.46 -8.00
C GLN A 25 27.83 5.59 -7.89
N LEU A 26 26.65 6.21 -7.93
CA LEU A 26 25.38 5.47 -7.82
C LEU A 26 25.05 4.68 -9.10
N GLU A 27 25.30 5.24 -10.28
CA GLU A 27 25.12 4.56 -11.57
C GLU A 27 26.06 3.35 -11.71
N ALA A 28 27.29 3.45 -11.20
CA ALA A 28 28.25 2.34 -11.20
C ALA A 28 27.74 1.09 -10.46
N THR A 29 26.82 1.25 -9.49
CA THR A 29 26.19 0.11 -8.80
C THR A 29 25.26 -0.69 -9.70
N LYS A 30 24.70 -0.08 -10.76
CA LYS A 30 23.68 -0.66 -11.66
C LYS A 30 22.42 -1.15 -10.94
N ARG A 31 22.12 -0.64 -9.74
CA ARG A 31 20.94 -1.03 -8.94
C ARG A 31 19.78 -0.05 -9.01
N PHE A 32 20.06 1.20 -9.40
CA PHE A 32 19.07 2.26 -9.49
C PHE A 32 18.43 2.34 -10.87
N ALA A 33 17.26 2.98 -10.94
CA ALA A 33 16.70 3.43 -12.21
C ALA A 33 17.48 4.64 -12.74
N ASP A 34 17.16 5.06 -13.97
CA ASP A 34 17.70 6.29 -14.55
C ASP A 34 17.45 7.50 -13.63
N VAL A 35 18.46 8.37 -13.52
CA VAL A 35 18.40 9.56 -12.68
C VAL A 35 17.33 10.53 -13.20
N ASP A 36 16.48 11.00 -12.29
CA ASP A 36 15.40 11.94 -12.62
C ASP A 36 15.88 13.39 -12.45
N TRP A 37 15.93 14.10 -13.59
CA TRP A 37 16.32 15.51 -13.71
C TRP A 37 15.13 16.44 -13.99
N ASN A 38 13.89 15.93 -13.95
CA ASN A 38 12.72 16.69 -14.40
C ASN A 38 12.35 17.86 -13.47
N ALA A 39 12.76 17.81 -12.21
CA ALA A 39 12.53 18.90 -11.26
C ALA A 39 13.66 19.94 -11.31
N ARG A 40 13.30 21.22 -11.41
CA ARG A 40 14.25 22.34 -11.55
C ARG A 40 15.32 22.40 -10.46
N SER A 41 14.98 22.05 -9.22
CA SER A 41 15.82 22.26 -8.03
C SER A 41 16.10 20.97 -7.24
N VAL A 42 15.72 19.81 -7.79
CA VAL A 42 15.91 18.51 -7.16
C VAL A 42 16.30 17.50 -8.23
N VAL A 43 17.38 16.77 -7.98
CA VAL A 43 17.74 15.57 -8.75
C VAL A 43 17.40 14.36 -7.87
N GLU A 44 16.59 13.45 -8.40
CA GLU A 44 16.11 12.26 -7.68
C GLU A 44 16.76 10.99 -8.23
N VAL A 45 17.23 10.13 -7.34
CA VAL A 45 17.64 8.75 -7.66
C VAL A 45 16.81 7.79 -6.81
N LYS A 46 16.29 6.72 -7.43
CA LYS A 46 15.48 5.69 -6.77
C LYS A 46 15.66 4.32 -7.40
N ALA A 47 15.30 3.26 -6.67
CA ALA A 47 15.25 1.91 -7.24
C ALA A 47 14.21 1.80 -8.36
N ALA A 48 14.44 0.88 -9.30
CA ALA A 48 13.46 0.54 -10.32
C ALA A 48 12.18 -0.07 -9.72
N GLY A 49 11.03 0.23 -10.33
CA GLY A 49 9.72 -0.24 -9.90
C GLY A 49 8.73 0.89 -9.62
N ALA A 50 7.44 0.57 -9.68
CA ALA A 50 6.38 1.51 -9.30
C ALA A 50 6.36 1.70 -7.78
N ASP A 51 6.19 2.95 -7.33
CA ASP A 51 6.01 3.32 -5.92
C ASP A 51 7.22 3.04 -5.01
N THR A 52 8.44 3.01 -5.57
CA THR A 52 9.67 2.94 -4.76
C THR A 52 9.98 4.31 -4.14
N PRO A 53 10.28 4.37 -2.82
CA PRO A 53 10.69 5.61 -2.19
C PRO A 53 12.05 6.05 -2.76
N TRP A 54 12.25 7.35 -2.97
CA TRP A 54 13.56 7.90 -3.37
C TRP A 54 14.69 7.45 -2.45
N PHE A 55 15.87 7.22 -3.02
CA PHE A 55 17.12 6.97 -2.31
C PHE A 55 17.91 8.27 -2.10
N LEU A 56 18.11 9.05 -3.16
CA LEU A 56 18.77 10.35 -3.10
C LEU A 56 17.82 11.45 -3.58
N HIS A 57 17.75 12.53 -2.81
CA HIS A 57 17.32 13.84 -3.27
C HIS A 57 18.50 14.82 -3.16
N ALA A 58 19.09 15.20 -4.29
CA ALA A 58 20.08 16.27 -4.34
C ALA A 58 19.37 17.60 -4.60
N GLN A 59 19.37 18.49 -3.62
CA GLN A 59 18.76 19.82 -3.72
C GLN A 59 19.76 20.78 -4.34
N THR A 60 19.50 21.20 -5.57
CA THR A 60 20.39 22.00 -6.41
C THR A 60 20.03 23.49 -6.42
N GLY A 61 18.92 23.87 -5.80
CA GLY A 61 18.38 25.23 -5.81
C GLY A 61 19.03 26.22 -4.85
N ASP A 62 20.03 25.83 -4.07
CA ASP A 62 20.80 26.75 -3.23
C ASP A 62 21.97 27.34 -4.03
N GLU A 63 22.31 28.61 -3.78
CA GLU A 63 23.40 29.29 -4.51
C GLU A 63 24.76 28.73 -4.12
N TRP A 64 25.01 28.42 -2.85
CA TRP A 64 26.35 28.13 -2.37
C TRP A 64 26.57 26.68 -1.98
N LEU A 65 25.51 25.93 -1.67
CA LEU A 65 25.66 24.60 -1.09
C LEU A 65 24.78 23.56 -1.80
N LEU A 66 25.38 22.47 -2.26
CA LEU A 66 24.66 21.30 -2.69
C LEU A 66 24.24 20.49 -1.47
N ARG A 67 22.92 20.26 -1.29
CA ARG A 67 22.41 19.44 -0.19
C ARG A 67 21.98 18.07 -0.68
N LEU A 68 22.70 17.04 -0.27
CA LEU A 68 22.46 15.64 -0.59
C LEU A 68 21.67 14.98 0.53
N LYS A 69 20.46 14.50 0.23
CA LYS A 69 19.63 13.78 1.20
C LYS A 69 19.52 12.33 0.79
N PHE A 70 19.99 11.45 1.65
CA PHE A 70 19.95 10.00 1.46
C PHE A 70 18.89 9.40 2.36
N ARG A 71 18.07 8.53 1.80
CA ARG A 71 17.11 7.71 2.52
C ARG A 71 17.70 6.33 2.75
N VAL A 72 17.80 5.94 4.01
CA VAL A 72 18.38 4.68 4.46
C VAL A 72 17.48 4.03 5.49
N ARG A 73 17.72 2.77 5.85
CA ARG A 73 16.95 2.09 6.91
C ARG A 73 17.00 2.90 8.21
N ARG A 74 15.89 2.90 8.95
CA ARG A 74 15.81 3.52 10.29
C ARG A 74 16.98 3.08 11.17
N ASN A 75 17.62 4.03 11.85
CA ASN A 75 18.77 3.83 12.74
C ASN A 75 20.03 3.23 12.08
N ALA A 76 20.23 3.38 10.76
CA ALA A 76 21.41 2.87 10.07
C ALA A 76 22.70 3.64 10.42
N PHE A 77 22.59 4.95 10.65
CA PHE A 77 23.74 5.82 10.93
C PHE A 77 23.53 6.61 12.23
N ARG A 78 24.65 6.97 12.86
CA ARG A 78 24.73 7.91 13.98
C ARG A 78 25.44 9.17 13.52
N GLN A 79 24.88 10.33 13.86
CA GLN A 79 25.34 11.62 13.35
C GLN A 79 26.81 11.90 13.71
N ALA A 80 27.19 11.76 14.98
CA ALA A 80 28.53 12.08 15.45
C ALA A 80 29.61 11.20 14.80
N GLU A 81 29.34 9.90 14.66
CA GLU A 81 30.24 8.95 14.01
C GLU A 81 30.42 9.29 12.54
N LEU A 82 29.32 9.53 11.81
CA LEU A 82 29.38 9.88 10.39
C LEU A 82 30.03 11.24 10.14
N ALA A 83 29.74 12.24 10.97
CA ALA A 83 30.34 13.56 10.86
C ALA A 83 31.86 13.52 11.08
N ALA A 84 32.31 12.74 12.08
CA ALA A 84 33.73 12.54 12.33
C ALA A 84 34.42 11.78 11.17
N GLU A 85 33.76 10.76 10.60
CA GLU A 85 34.33 9.99 9.49
C GLU A 85 34.45 10.81 8.20
N LEU A 86 33.45 11.63 7.89
CA LEU A 86 33.47 12.48 6.68
C LEU A 86 34.39 13.70 6.84
N GLY A 87 34.63 14.16 8.07
CA GLY A 87 35.60 15.23 8.35
C GLY A 87 35.29 16.57 7.66
N LEU A 88 34.01 16.86 7.38
CA LEU A 88 33.60 18.10 6.71
C LEU A 88 33.77 19.29 7.64
N LYS A 89 34.50 20.32 7.18
CA LYS A 89 34.62 21.60 7.89
C LYS A 89 33.26 22.29 8.02
N SER A 90 33.04 22.97 9.15
CA SER A 90 31.89 23.87 9.29
C SER A 90 31.89 24.92 8.18
N VAL A 91 30.72 25.43 7.79
CA VAL A 91 30.66 26.55 6.83
C VAL A 91 31.42 27.76 7.37
N ASP A 92 31.35 28.00 8.68
CA ASP A 92 32.04 29.11 9.34
C ASP A 92 33.58 28.98 9.29
N ASP A 93 34.11 27.77 9.06
CA ASP A 93 35.56 27.51 8.94
C ASP A 93 36.04 27.54 7.47
N LEU A 94 35.16 27.93 6.54
CA LEU A 94 35.46 28.04 5.10
C LEU A 94 35.59 29.51 4.71
N ASP A 95 36.78 30.07 4.89
CA ASP A 95 37.10 31.47 4.57
C ASP A 95 36.80 31.85 3.11
N GLU A 96 36.78 30.86 2.19
CA GLU A 96 36.52 31.10 0.77
C GLU A 96 35.02 31.31 0.43
N LEU A 97 34.11 31.04 1.36
CA LEU A 97 32.68 31.15 1.14
C LEU A 97 32.10 32.43 1.79
N PRO A 98 31.39 33.30 1.05
CA PRO A 98 30.81 34.52 1.61
C PRO A 98 29.48 34.25 2.35
N ILE A 99 29.37 33.08 2.99
CA ILE A 99 28.20 32.66 3.74
C ILE A 99 28.62 32.25 5.14
N TYR A 100 27.78 32.60 6.12
CA TYR A 100 27.93 32.19 7.51
C TYR A 100 26.76 31.30 7.88
N GLY A 101 27.03 30.24 8.63
CA GLY A 101 26.00 29.27 8.99
C GLY A 101 26.52 28.22 9.94
N ARG A 102 26.03 28.24 11.18
CA ARG A 102 26.27 27.23 12.22
C ARG A 102 25.55 25.89 11.96
N GLY A 103 25.01 25.69 10.77
CA GLY A 103 24.31 24.46 10.43
C GLY A 103 25.29 23.31 10.33
N GLU A 104 24.96 22.18 10.95
CA GLU A 104 25.76 20.96 10.80
C GLU A 104 25.80 20.56 9.32
N ARG A 105 27.00 20.28 8.81
CA ARG A 105 27.19 19.79 7.43
C ARG A 105 26.64 18.38 7.24
N VAL A 106 26.54 17.63 8.33
CA VAL A 106 25.99 16.28 8.41
C VAL A 106 24.86 16.27 9.44
N THR A 107 23.65 15.93 9.00
CA THR A 107 22.49 15.76 9.90
C THR A 107 21.87 14.40 9.68
N VAL A 108 21.55 13.70 10.77
CA VAL A 108 20.92 12.37 10.72
C VAL A 108 19.63 12.40 11.53
N ARG A 109 18.50 12.06 10.90
CA ARG A 109 17.21 12.02 11.59
C ARG A 109 16.34 10.87 11.11
N ASN A 110 15.61 10.26 12.04
CA ASN A 110 14.55 9.33 11.67
C ASN A 110 13.36 10.12 11.12
N ILE A 111 12.85 9.71 9.96
CA ILE A 111 11.69 10.31 9.31
C ILE A 111 10.50 9.36 9.40
N ARG A 112 9.34 9.76 8.88
CA ARG A 112 8.13 8.92 8.91
C ARG A 112 8.38 7.56 8.24
N GLY A 113 7.85 6.50 8.86
CA GLY A 113 7.97 5.14 8.36
C GLY A 113 9.28 4.46 8.78
N PRO A 114 9.73 3.44 8.03
CA PRO A 114 10.90 2.65 8.41
C PRO A 114 12.24 3.29 7.96
N TRP A 115 12.27 4.62 7.85
CA TRP A 115 13.34 5.35 7.17
C TRP A 115 14.09 6.31 8.11
N GLN A 116 15.38 6.45 7.84
CA GLN A 116 16.23 7.53 8.33
C GLN A 116 16.67 8.37 7.13
N GLU A 117 16.77 9.68 7.33
CA GLU A 117 17.33 10.63 6.38
C GLU A 117 18.71 11.05 6.89
N VAL A 118 19.71 10.90 6.02
CA VAL A 118 21.06 11.43 6.20
C VAL A 118 21.21 12.60 5.24
N THR A 119 21.45 13.79 5.77
CA THR A 119 21.68 15.00 4.98
C THR A 119 23.16 15.36 5.05
N ILE A 120 23.79 15.51 3.89
CA ILE A 120 25.19 15.93 3.75
C ILE A 120 25.19 17.19 2.85
N THR A 121 25.81 18.26 3.32
CA THR A 121 25.84 19.55 2.62
C THR A 121 27.26 19.85 2.17
N VAL A 122 27.47 20.11 0.88
CA VAL A 122 28.81 20.21 0.24
C VAL A 122 28.89 21.40 -0.69
N HIS A 123 30.09 21.91 -0.90
CA HIS A 123 30.38 22.95 -1.88
C HIS A 123 31.32 22.42 -2.97
N TRP A 124 32.41 21.74 -2.61
CA TRP A 124 33.42 21.25 -3.56
C TRP A 124 33.41 19.72 -3.71
N LEU A 125 33.88 19.25 -4.86
CA LEU A 125 34.11 17.82 -5.10
C LEU A 125 35.13 17.24 -4.12
N LYS A 126 36.21 17.98 -3.82
CA LYS A 126 37.28 17.53 -2.90
C LYS A 126 36.80 17.18 -1.49
N GLU A 127 35.64 17.71 -1.07
CA GLU A 127 35.03 17.38 0.23
C GLU A 127 34.45 15.96 0.26
N ILE A 128 34.12 15.41 -0.92
CA ILE A 128 33.40 14.13 -1.03
C ILE A 128 34.11 13.09 -1.88
N ASP A 129 35.07 13.46 -2.73
CA ASP A 129 35.91 12.50 -3.44
C ASP A 129 36.94 11.89 -2.49
N THR A 130 36.44 11.13 -1.51
CA THR A 130 37.22 10.56 -0.42
C THR A 130 36.84 9.10 -0.21
N PRO A 131 37.75 8.26 0.32
CA PRO A 131 37.41 6.89 0.69
C PRO A 131 36.29 6.79 1.73
N ALA A 132 36.20 7.77 2.64
CA ALA A 132 35.14 7.84 3.65
C ALA A 132 33.75 8.00 3.01
N MET A 133 33.61 8.92 2.05
CA MET A 133 32.35 9.10 1.34
C MET A 133 31.97 7.86 0.52
N ARG A 134 32.93 7.21 -0.14
CA ARG A 134 32.66 5.97 -0.90
C ARG A 134 32.10 4.88 0.01
N ARG A 135 32.72 4.65 1.17
CA ARG A 135 32.20 3.70 2.18
C ARG A 135 30.81 4.07 2.66
N PHE A 136 30.56 5.36 2.90
CA PHE A 136 29.23 5.84 3.27
C PHE A 136 28.20 5.52 2.17
N LEU A 137 28.50 5.80 0.90
CA LEU A 137 27.61 5.51 -0.22
C LEU A 137 27.31 4.02 -0.32
N ASP A 138 28.32 3.16 -0.25
CA ASP A 138 28.14 1.71 -0.28
C ASP A 138 27.21 1.24 0.85
N ALA A 139 27.49 1.68 2.09
CA ALA A 139 26.66 1.33 3.25
C ALA A 139 25.23 1.89 3.15
N ALA A 140 25.07 3.10 2.61
CA ALA A 140 23.76 3.72 2.42
C ALA A 140 22.93 3.00 1.36
N VAL A 141 23.55 2.61 0.24
CA VAL A 141 22.93 1.84 -0.84
C VAL A 141 22.48 0.47 -0.30
N GLU A 142 23.35 -0.25 0.40
CA GLU A 142 22.98 -1.54 1.01
C GLU A 142 21.83 -1.40 2.01
N SER A 143 21.91 -0.42 2.90
CA SER A 143 20.86 -0.14 3.90
C SER A 143 19.50 0.16 3.25
N TYR A 144 19.50 0.93 2.17
CA TYR A 144 18.30 1.25 1.41
C TYR A 144 17.69 0.01 0.74
N PHE A 145 18.49 -0.77 0.01
CA PHE A 145 17.98 -1.95 -0.69
C PHE A 145 17.56 -3.07 0.26
N GLN A 146 18.28 -3.30 1.36
CA GLN A 146 17.84 -4.23 2.40
C GLN A 146 16.45 -3.85 2.92
N LYS A 147 16.20 -2.55 3.13
CA LYS A 147 14.88 -2.06 3.58
C LYS A 147 13.81 -2.25 2.52
N LEU A 148 14.13 -2.04 1.24
CA LEU A 148 13.20 -2.32 0.14
C LEU A 148 12.85 -3.81 0.06
N GLU A 149 13.84 -4.69 0.19
CA GLU A 149 13.63 -6.14 0.22
C GLU A 149 12.75 -6.55 1.41
N GLU A 150 12.99 -6.01 2.60
CA GLU A 150 12.11 -6.22 3.77
C GLU A 150 10.69 -5.72 3.54
N MET A 151 10.51 -4.58 2.86
CA MET A 151 9.18 -4.05 2.53
C MET A 151 8.47 -4.89 1.48
N ASN A 152 9.19 -5.39 0.48
CA ASN A 152 8.67 -6.28 -0.56
C ASN A 152 8.33 -7.66 0.01
N ALA A 153 9.19 -8.20 0.89
CA ALA A 153 8.93 -9.43 1.63
C ALA A 153 7.74 -9.27 2.60
N GLY A 154 7.63 -8.12 3.26
CA GLY A 154 6.47 -7.75 4.09
C GLY A 154 5.18 -7.56 3.29
N THR A 155 5.26 -7.16 2.02
CA THR A 155 4.12 -7.07 1.11
C THR A 155 3.71 -8.45 0.56
N ARG A 156 4.66 -9.39 0.48
CA ARG A 156 4.41 -10.82 0.30
C ARG A 156 3.98 -11.55 1.59
N ALA A 157 3.92 -10.87 2.74
CA ALA A 157 3.38 -11.46 3.96
C ALA A 157 1.89 -11.72 3.74
N VAL A 158 1.56 -13.01 3.61
CA VAL A 158 0.25 -13.49 3.21
C VAL A 158 -0.84 -12.79 4.01
N LEU A 159 -1.72 -12.07 3.30
CA LEU A 159 -2.75 -11.28 3.95
C LEU A 159 -3.59 -12.23 4.83
N PRO A 160 -3.90 -11.89 6.09
CA PRO A 160 -4.49 -12.84 7.02
C PRO A 160 -5.75 -13.54 6.49
N TRP A 161 -6.54 -12.86 5.66
CA TRP A 161 -7.72 -13.43 5.02
C TRP A 161 -7.43 -14.40 3.88
N GLN A 162 -6.30 -14.26 3.19
CA GLN A 162 -5.84 -15.23 2.18
C GLN A 162 -5.29 -16.50 2.84
N VAL A 163 -4.64 -16.39 4.01
CA VAL A 163 -4.20 -17.57 4.80
C VAL A 163 -5.39 -18.28 5.45
N LEU A 164 -6.22 -17.52 6.16
CA LEU A 164 -7.26 -18.09 7.01
C LEU A 164 -8.53 -18.46 6.22
N GLY A 165 -8.69 -17.92 5.00
CA GLY A 165 -9.86 -18.14 4.15
C GLY A 165 -11.15 -17.91 4.92
N MET A 166 -12.02 -18.92 4.97
CA MET A 166 -13.30 -18.85 5.69
C MET A 166 -13.13 -18.47 7.18
N LYS A 167 -12.08 -18.96 7.86
CA LYS A 167 -11.85 -18.67 9.29
C LYS A 167 -11.64 -17.18 9.56
N TRP A 168 -11.17 -16.41 8.57
CA TRP A 168 -11.07 -14.96 8.68
C TRP A 168 -12.43 -14.28 8.86
N HIS A 169 -13.46 -14.76 8.18
CA HIS A 169 -14.78 -14.15 8.21
C HIS A 169 -15.52 -14.41 9.53
N LEU A 170 -15.12 -15.46 10.26
CA LEU A 170 -15.66 -15.84 11.56
C LEU A 170 -14.95 -15.15 12.74
N THR A 171 -13.77 -14.56 12.53
CA THR A 171 -13.05 -13.85 13.59
C THR A 171 -13.53 -12.41 13.79
N ARG A 172 -13.42 -11.92 15.03
CA ARG A 172 -13.61 -10.50 15.41
C ARG A 172 -12.47 -9.59 14.94
N LYS A 173 -11.40 -10.12 14.33
CA LYS A 173 -10.32 -9.32 13.74
C LYS A 173 -10.71 -8.77 12.37
N GLY A 174 -10.18 -7.59 12.03
CA GLY A 174 -10.28 -7.00 10.69
C GLY A 174 -11.49 -6.09 10.42
N PHE A 175 -12.27 -5.74 11.45
CA PHE A 175 -13.33 -4.73 11.34
C PHE A 175 -12.72 -3.32 11.22
N PRO A 176 -13.38 -2.40 10.49
CA PRO A 176 -12.98 -1.00 10.47
C PRO A 176 -13.32 -0.31 11.80
N GLY A 177 -12.32 0.30 12.43
CA GLY A 177 -12.43 0.99 13.72
C GLY A 177 -12.42 0.07 14.94
N ASP A 178 -12.39 0.67 16.12
CA ASP A 178 -12.21 -0.05 17.40
C ASP A 178 -13.52 -0.55 18.03
N ARG A 179 -14.66 -0.34 17.36
CA ARG A 179 -15.97 -0.73 17.90
C ARG A 179 -16.27 -2.19 17.59
N PRO A 180 -16.79 -2.98 18.56
CA PRO A 180 -17.22 -4.34 18.29
C PRO A 180 -18.38 -4.36 17.29
N PRO A 181 -18.50 -5.42 16.45
CA PRO A 181 -19.65 -5.54 15.56
C PRO A 181 -20.96 -5.71 16.33
N ALA A 182 -22.01 -5.05 15.85
CA ALA A 182 -23.37 -5.06 16.39
C ALA A 182 -24.19 -6.26 15.89
N TRP A 183 -23.53 -7.36 15.53
CA TRP A 183 -24.15 -8.58 15.01
C TRP A 183 -23.45 -9.84 15.55
N GLN A 184 -24.18 -10.95 15.60
CA GLN A 184 -23.75 -12.21 16.19
C GLN A 184 -22.86 -13.02 15.22
N PRO A 185 -21.71 -13.58 15.65
CA PRO A 185 -20.81 -14.33 14.77
C PRO A 185 -21.50 -15.42 13.94
N ASP A 186 -22.47 -16.10 14.53
CA ASP A 186 -23.21 -17.22 13.95
C ASP A 186 -24.01 -16.86 12.70
N VAL A 187 -24.32 -15.57 12.46
CA VAL A 187 -24.98 -15.12 11.23
C VAL A 187 -24.21 -15.56 9.99
N VAL A 188 -22.88 -15.40 10.00
CA VAL A 188 -22.03 -15.74 8.85
C VAL A 188 -21.99 -17.24 8.63
N THR A 189 -21.86 -18.02 9.71
CA THR A 189 -21.87 -19.49 9.66
C THR A 189 -23.19 -19.99 9.07
N ARG A 190 -24.34 -19.52 9.59
CA ARG A 190 -25.65 -19.95 9.10
C ARG A 190 -25.91 -19.55 7.65
N LEU A 191 -25.40 -18.40 7.21
CA LEU A 191 -25.50 -18.00 5.80
C LEU A 191 -24.62 -18.86 4.88
N ASP A 192 -23.40 -19.20 5.28
CA ASP A 192 -22.54 -20.11 4.52
C ASP A 192 -23.21 -21.48 4.36
N GLU A 193 -23.73 -22.04 5.45
CA GLU A 193 -24.49 -23.30 5.44
C GLU A 193 -25.73 -23.22 4.54
N ALA A 194 -26.52 -22.15 4.67
CA ALA A 194 -27.73 -21.96 3.87
C ALA A 194 -27.42 -21.87 2.36
N VAL A 195 -26.39 -21.11 1.97
CA VAL A 195 -26.00 -20.98 0.56
C VAL A 195 -25.48 -22.30 0.00
N ARG A 196 -24.65 -23.04 0.76
CA ARG A 196 -24.13 -24.35 0.34
C ARG A 196 -25.23 -25.40 0.20
N ALA A 197 -26.21 -25.39 1.09
CA ALA A 197 -27.36 -26.30 1.01
C ALA A 197 -28.28 -25.96 -0.17
N ALA A 198 -28.51 -24.66 -0.41
CA ALA A 198 -29.34 -24.17 -1.50
C ALA A 198 -28.72 -24.43 -2.88
N ALA A 199 -27.41 -24.19 -3.01
CA ALA A 199 -26.69 -24.16 -4.27
C ALA A 199 -25.28 -24.79 -4.13
N PRO A 200 -25.18 -26.12 -3.96
CA PRO A 200 -23.90 -26.82 -3.77
C PRO A 200 -22.96 -26.72 -4.98
N TRP A 201 -23.46 -26.30 -6.16
CA TRP A 201 -22.66 -26.10 -7.37
C TRP A 201 -21.89 -24.77 -7.38
N LEU A 202 -22.16 -23.84 -6.45
CA LEU A 202 -21.43 -22.57 -6.38
C LEU A 202 -20.06 -22.76 -5.74
N LEU A 203 -19.05 -22.16 -6.37
CA LEU A 203 -17.69 -22.07 -5.85
C LEU A 203 -17.62 -20.97 -4.80
N CYS A 204 -17.30 -21.34 -3.56
CA CYS A 204 -17.05 -20.40 -2.47
C CYS A 204 -15.64 -19.80 -2.57
N ASP A 205 -15.54 -18.48 -2.69
CA ASP A 205 -14.30 -17.71 -2.63
C ASP A 205 -14.27 -16.78 -1.39
N PRO A 206 -13.56 -17.17 -0.32
CA PRO A 206 -13.35 -16.33 0.86
C PRO A 206 -12.09 -15.45 0.77
N ALA A 207 -11.40 -15.38 -0.38
CA ALA A 207 -10.11 -14.70 -0.48
C ALA A 207 -10.19 -13.16 -0.45
N HIS A 208 -11.39 -12.58 -0.33
CA HIS A 208 -11.57 -11.14 -0.24
C HIS A 208 -11.70 -10.67 1.22
N ARG A 209 -10.93 -9.64 1.60
CA ARG A 209 -10.82 -9.14 2.99
C ARG A 209 -12.16 -8.93 3.71
N GLN A 210 -13.15 -8.38 3.03
CA GLN A 210 -14.40 -7.92 3.64
C GLN A 210 -15.63 -8.77 3.34
N ARG A 211 -15.53 -9.74 2.42
CA ARG A 211 -16.71 -10.47 1.95
C ARG A 211 -16.36 -11.87 1.48
N ILE A 212 -17.33 -12.76 1.57
CA ILE A 212 -17.31 -14.08 0.94
C ILE A 212 -18.11 -13.96 -0.35
N GLU A 213 -17.59 -14.49 -1.45
CA GLU A 213 -18.31 -14.54 -2.73
C GLU A 213 -18.61 -15.98 -3.09
N TYR A 214 -19.83 -16.24 -3.57
CA TYR A 214 -20.20 -17.50 -4.20
C TYR A 214 -20.39 -17.26 -5.68
N ARG A 215 -19.66 -18.03 -6.48
CA ARG A 215 -19.56 -17.83 -7.91
C ARG A 215 -19.95 -19.08 -8.67
N THR A 216 -20.50 -18.91 -9.86
CA THR A 216 -20.65 -19.98 -10.85
C THR A 216 -19.29 -20.35 -11.44
N SER A 217 -19.24 -21.44 -12.22
CA SER A 217 -18.00 -21.97 -12.83
C SER A 217 -17.34 -20.98 -13.80
N ASP A 218 -18.14 -20.12 -14.44
CA ASP A 218 -17.70 -19.00 -15.28
C ASP A 218 -17.17 -17.78 -14.47
N ARG A 219 -17.08 -17.91 -13.14
CA ARG A 219 -16.65 -16.87 -12.19
C ARG A 219 -17.63 -15.71 -12.02
N THR A 220 -18.89 -15.84 -12.46
CA THR A 220 -19.92 -14.84 -12.16
C THR A 220 -20.34 -14.92 -10.69
N THR A 221 -20.23 -13.82 -9.94
CA THR A 221 -20.70 -13.76 -8.53
C THR A 221 -22.22 -13.72 -8.48
N VAL A 222 -22.81 -14.65 -7.72
CA VAL A 222 -24.27 -14.80 -7.54
C VAL A 222 -24.69 -14.47 -6.11
N VAL A 223 -23.86 -14.79 -5.12
CA VAL A 223 -24.10 -14.40 -3.72
C VAL A 223 -22.86 -13.72 -3.16
N THR A 224 -23.07 -12.65 -2.40
CA THR A 224 -22.01 -12.00 -1.62
C THR A 224 -22.45 -11.86 -0.17
N ILE A 225 -21.59 -12.25 0.76
CA ILE A 225 -21.79 -12.03 2.20
C ILE A 225 -20.72 -11.03 2.68
N GLU A 226 -21.10 -9.78 2.94
CA GLU A 226 -20.20 -8.77 3.55
C GLU A 226 -20.12 -8.99 5.07
N THR A 227 -18.93 -9.32 5.57
CA THR A 227 -18.70 -9.82 6.94
C THR A 227 -17.82 -8.89 7.78
N LYS A 228 -17.32 -7.78 7.23
CA LYS A 228 -16.46 -6.84 7.97
C LYS A 228 -17.07 -5.43 8.06
N ARG A 229 -18.39 -5.38 8.24
CA ARG A 229 -19.14 -4.17 8.56
C ARG A 229 -19.52 -4.22 10.04
N THR A 230 -19.35 -3.13 10.76
CA THR A 230 -19.64 -3.07 12.21
C THR A 230 -21.13 -3.06 12.51
N THR A 231 -21.98 -2.69 11.56
CA THR A 231 -23.43 -2.56 11.76
C THR A 231 -24.18 -3.87 11.59
N ALA A 232 -23.93 -4.63 10.52
CA ALA A 232 -24.67 -5.85 10.19
C ALA A 232 -23.85 -6.72 9.22
N VAL A 233 -24.27 -7.97 9.04
CA VAL A 233 -23.88 -8.78 7.89
C VAL A 233 -24.81 -8.41 6.73
N TYR A 234 -24.25 -8.13 5.56
CA TYR A 234 -25.04 -7.88 4.36
C TYR A 234 -24.97 -9.08 3.44
N LEU A 235 -26.12 -9.64 3.11
CA LEU A 235 -26.27 -10.69 2.12
C LEU A 235 -26.81 -10.04 0.84
N ASP A 236 -26.04 -10.11 -0.25
CA ASP A 236 -26.49 -9.74 -1.59
C ASP A 236 -26.73 -11.00 -2.40
N VAL A 237 -27.93 -11.14 -2.94
CA VAL A 237 -28.28 -12.16 -3.93
C VAL A 237 -28.49 -11.47 -5.27
N TRP A 238 -27.79 -11.94 -6.29
CA TRP A 238 -27.81 -11.38 -7.64
C TRP A 238 -28.57 -12.30 -8.58
N GLY A 239 -29.31 -11.73 -9.53
CA GLY A 239 -30.06 -12.49 -10.53
C GLY A 239 -30.45 -11.64 -11.74
N MET A 240 -31.20 -12.24 -12.67
CA MET A 240 -31.86 -11.50 -13.74
C MET A 240 -33.04 -10.71 -13.18
N PRO A 241 -33.31 -9.47 -13.64
CA PRO A 241 -34.48 -8.73 -13.19
C PRO A 241 -35.77 -9.51 -13.43
N ALA A 242 -36.53 -9.77 -12.36
CA ALA A 242 -37.84 -10.39 -12.49
C ALA A 242 -38.85 -9.43 -13.13
N ALA A 243 -39.73 -9.93 -14.01
CA ALA A 243 -40.77 -9.14 -14.69
C ALA A 243 -41.87 -8.63 -13.72
N ALA A 244 -42.02 -9.25 -12.54
CA ALA A 244 -42.91 -8.85 -11.47
C ALA A 244 -42.20 -8.95 -10.11
N GLY A 245 -42.54 -8.06 -9.17
CA GLY A 245 -41.90 -8.03 -7.85
C GLY A 245 -42.31 -9.19 -6.95
N ASP A 246 -41.34 -9.89 -6.34
CA ASP A 246 -41.62 -10.93 -5.32
C ASP A 246 -42.20 -10.30 -4.04
N ALA A 247 -43.51 -10.43 -3.85
CA ALA A 247 -44.23 -9.89 -2.69
C ALA A 247 -43.79 -10.52 -1.36
N ARG A 248 -43.19 -11.72 -1.39
CA ARG A 248 -42.70 -12.41 -0.19
C ARG A 248 -41.53 -11.68 0.47
N LEU A 249 -40.79 -10.85 -0.28
CA LEU A 249 -39.68 -10.05 0.23
C LEU A 249 -40.06 -9.19 1.43
N ALA A 250 -41.31 -8.70 1.49
CA ALA A 250 -41.79 -7.86 2.60
C ALA A 250 -41.81 -8.60 3.95
N ASN A 251 -41.92 -9.94 3.93
CA ASN A 251 -42.04 -10.78 5.12
C ASN A 251 -40.72 -11.47 5.48
N LEU A 252 -39.65 -11.24 4.73
CA LEU A 252 -38.33 -11.81 5.01
C LEU A 252 -37.56 -10.97 6.05
N PRO A 253 -36.69 -11.61 6.85
CA PRO A 253 -35.86 -10.93 7.84
C PRO A 253 -34.90 -9.92 7.20
N GLY A 254 -34.45 -8.93 7.97
CA GLY A 254 -33.43 -7.99 7.53
C GLY A 254 -33.86 -6.97 6.47
N ALA A 255 -35.18 -6.78 6.27
CA ALA A 255 -35.80 -5.77 5.42
C ALA A 255 -35.15 -5.66 4.02
N PRO A 256 -35.27 -6.71 3.19
CA PRO A 256 -34.54 -6.80 1.93
C PRO A 256 -34.83 -5.62 1.00
N LYS A 257 -33.76 -5.08 0.41
CA LYS A 257 -33.83 -3.97 -0.53
C LYS A 257 -33.42 -4.41 -1.93
N ARG A 258 -34.26 -4.10 -2.89
CA ARG A 258 -34.03 -4.34 -4.32
C ARG A 258 -33.30 -3.17 -4.95
N SER A 259 -32.39 -3.48 -5.87
CA SER A 259 -31.70 -2.49 -6.72
C SER A 259 -31.24 -3.17 -8.00
N VAL A 260 -31.11 -2.42 -9.10
CA VAL A 260 -30.49 -2.92 -10.33
C VAL A 260 -29.10 -2.33 -10.45
N LYS A 261 -28.09 -3.17 -10.73
CA LYS A 261 -26.72 -2.71 -10.98
C LYS A 261 -26.09 -3.56 -12.09
N GLY A 262 -25.62 -2.90 -13.14
CA GLY A 262 -24.96 -3.57 -14.28
C GLY A 262 -25.88 -4.57 -15.01
N GLY A 263 -27.17 -4.22 -15.17
CA GLY A 263 -28.16 -5.08 -15.83
C GLY A 263 -28.65 -6.27 -15.01
N ARG A 264 -28.14 -6.45 -13.78
CA ARG A 264 -28.55 -7.52 -12.85
C ARG A 264 -29.34 -6.95 -11.69
N GLU A 265 -30.36 -7.67 -11.25
CA GLU A 265 -31.06 -7.37 -10.01
C GLU A 265 -30.23 -7.83 -8.82
N ARG A 266 -30.22 -7.00 -7.78
CA ARG A 266 -29.61 -7.26 -6.48
C ARG A 266 -30.66 -7.12 -5.40
N ILE A 267 -30.80 -8.15 -4.59
CA ILE A 267 -31.61 -8.15 -3.37
C ILE A 267 -30.64 -8.21 -2.18
N ARG A 268 -30.63 -7.13 -1.39
CA ARG A 268 -29.73 -6.96 -0.24
C ARG A 268 -30.49 -7.10 1.08
N PHE A 269 -30.09 -8.05 1.90
CA PHE A 269 -30.56 -8.24 3.27
C PHE A 269 -29.61 -7.60 4.27
N THR A 270 -30.13 -7.11 5.40
CA THR A 270 -29.34 -6.57 6.52
C THR A 270 -29.58 -7.41 7.77
N LEU A 271 -28.65 -8.29 8.10
CA LEU A 271 -28.85 -9.36 9.09
C LEU A 271 -27.92 -9.14 10.30
N ARG A 272 -28.44 -9.36 11.51
CA ARG A 272 -27.70 -9.07 12.76
C ARG A 272 -27.67 -10.24 13.75
N THR A 273 -28.67 -11.09 13.73
CA THR A 273 -28.85 -12.20 14.67
C THR A 273 -28.97 -13.52 13.94
N ALA A 274 -28.61 -14.62 14.60
CA ALA A 274 -28.71 -15.94 14.02
C ALA A 274 -30.15 -16.30 13.59
N ASP A 275 -31.15 -15.72 14.25
CA ASP A 275 -32.58 -15.89 13.95
C ASP A 275 -33.01 -15.16 12.67
N ASP A 276 -32.24 -14.16 12.23
CA ASP A 276 -32.46 -13.55 10.92
C ASP A 276 -32.15 -14.54 9.77
N VAL A 277 -31.46 -15.65 10.04
CA VAL A 277 -31.22 -16.75 9.07
C VAL A 277 -32.19 -17.90 9.33
N ASN A 278 -33.48 -17.57 9.35
CA ASN A 278 -34.59 -18.50 9.56
C ASN A 278 -34.96 -19.31 8.30
N ASP A 279 -35.90 -20.23 8.46
CA ASP A 279 -36.34 -21.11 7.38
C ASP A 279 -36.95 -20.35 6.20
N ALA A 280 -37.70 -19.28 6.45
CA ALA A 280 -38.25 -18.44 5.38
C ALA A 280 -37.16 -17.84 4.48
N LEU A 281 -36.05 -17.34 5.07
CA LEU A 281 -34.91 -16.86 4.28
C LEU A 281 -34.20 -18.00 3.55
N ARG A 282 -34.03 -19.16 4.19
CA ARG A 282 -33.36 -20.34 3.60
C ARG A 282 -34.13 -20.89 2.40
N ASP A 283 -35.44 -21.04 2.53
CA ASP A 283 -36.33 -21.52 1.48
C ASP A 283 -36.34 -20.56 0.30
N TRP A 284 -36.46 -19.26 0.59
CA TRP A 284 -36.38 -18.22 -0.43
C TRP A 284 -35.03 -18.24 -1.16
N LEU A 285 -33.91 -18.35 -0.43
CA LEU A 285 -32.58 -18.47 -1.01
C LEU A 285 -32.46 -19.68 -1.94
N ALA A 286 -32.97 -20.85 -1.52
CA ALA A 286 -32.95 -22.06 -2.31
C ALA A 286 -33.74 -21.90 -3.63
N GLU A 287 -34.92 -21.31 -3.57
CA GLU A 287 -35.74 -21.04 -4.76
C GLU A 287 -35.03 -20.08 -5.72
N GLN A 288 -34.49 -18.97 -5.20
CA GLN A 288 -33.82 -17.95 -6.02
C GLN A 288 -32.53 -18.45 -6.67
N LEU A 289 -31.75 -19.28 -5.99
CA LEU A 289 -30.49 -19.78 -6.56
C LEU A 289 -30.74 -20.91 -7.56
N ARG A 290 -31.72 -21.77 -7.32
CA ARG A 290 -32.10 -22.85 -8.25
C ARG A 290 -32.75 -22.34 -9.53
N SER A 291 -33.56 -21.28 -9.45
CA SER A 291 -34.20 -20.69 -10.64
C SER A 291 -33.19 -20.11 -11.63
N GLN A 292 -32.03 -19.68 -11.15
CA GLN A 292 -30.94 -19.16 -11.97
C GLN A 292 -30.03 -20.24 -12.58
N HIS A 293 -30.10 -21.47 -12.07
CA HIS A 293 -29.34 -22.61 -12.55
C HIS A 293 -30.22 -23.87 -12.48
N PRO A 294 -31.20 -24.02 -13.40
CA PRO A 294 -32.06 -25.20 -13.40
C PRO A 294 -31.18 -26.46 -13.50
N PRO A 295 -31.48 -27.52 -12.71
CA PRO A 295 -30.73 -28.76 -12.81
C PRO A 295 -30.79 -29.24 -14.25
N THR A 296 -29.63 -29.51 -14.84
CA THR A 296 -29.55 -30.15 -16.15
C THR A 296 -30.32 -31.47 -16.01
N ALA A 297 -31.43 -31.61 -16.74
CA ALA A 297 -32.16 -32.86 -16.80
C ALA A 297 -31.15 -33.97 -17.11
N ALA A 298 -31.04 -34.95 -16.21
CA ALA A 298 -30.21 -36.11 -16.44
C ALA A 298 -30.61 -36.72 -17.78
N ALA A 299 -29.72 -36.64 -18.76
CA ALA A 299 -29.87 -37.37 -20.00
C ALA A 299 -29.86 -38.86 -19.62
N GLY A 300 -30.99 -39.52 -19.84
CA GLY A 300 -31.09 -40.98 -19.81
C GLY A 300 -30.34 -41.63 -20.96
#